data_AF-A0A2D5PGH0-F1
#
_entry.id   AF-A0A2D5PGH0-F1
#
_cell.length_a   1.000
_cell.length_b   1.000
_cell.length_c   1.000
_cell.angle_alpha   90.00
_cell.angle_beta   90.00
_cell.angle_gamma   90.00
#
_symmetry.space_group_name_H-M   'P 1'
#
loop_
_entity.id
_entity.type
_entity.pdbx_description
1 polymer ?
#
loop_
_entity_poly.entity_id
_entity_poly.type
_entity_poly.pdbx_seq_one_letter_code
_entity_poly.pdbx_strand_id
1 'polypeptide(L)'
;MNATDQFEEIKLLSLEIRSLIKQGVREGVEEKIRSRNEKLQAWFAGISELIDMTNDQQTFLEQLLQEERQLVDELNAEQKNYSSHQKGKRQLGQYQQTLKNSH
;
A
#
# COMPACT_ATOMS: atom_id res chain seq x y z
N MET A 1 -2.40 -3.16 27.79
CA MET A 1 -2.56 -2.15 26.74
C MET A 1 -4.06 -2.05 26.47
N ASN A 2 -4.66 -0.87 26.57
CA ASN A 2 -6.11 -0.74 26.34
C ASN A 2 -6.39 -0.69 24.82
N ALA A 3 -7.66 -0.86 24.42
CA ALA A 3 -8.05 -0.91 23.00
C ALA A 3 -7.75 0.40 22.25
N THR A 4 -7.73 1.54 22.95
CA THR A 4 -7.40 2.86 22.39
C THR A 4 -5.90 2.97 22.06
N ASP A 5 -5.03 2.50 22.95
CA ASP A 5 -3.57 2.51 22.74
C ASP A 5 -3.20 1.62 21.54
N GLN A 6 -3.85 0.46 21.41
CA GLN A 6 -3.65 -0.46 20.28
C GLN A 6 -4.09 0.18 18.96
N PHE A 7 -5.21 0.90 18.97
CA PHE A 7 -5.71 1.62 17.80
C PHE A 7 -4.74 2.72 17.35
N GLU A 8 -4.22 3.54 18.26
CA GLU A 8 -3.26 4.60 17.92
C GLU A 8 -1.96 4.01 17.32
N GLU A 9 -1.50 2.86 17.80
CA GLU A 9 -0.34 2.18 17.21
C GLU A 9 -0.63 1.71 15.76
N ILE A 10 -1.80 1.13 15.50
CA ILE A 10 -2.25 0.72 14.16
C ILE A 10 -2.32 1.92 13.22
N LYS A 11 -2.86 3.04 13.71
CA LYS A 11 -2.99 4.29 12.97
C LYS A 11 -1.64 4.88 12.59
N LEU A 12 -0.71 4.95 13.54
CA LEU A 12 0.65 5.42 13.28
C LEU A 12 1.37 4.55 12.24
N LEU A 13 1.28 3.22 12.37
CA LEU A 13 1.83 2.29 11.39
C LEU A 13 1.22 2.48 10.00
N SER A 14 -0.09 2.70 9.92
CA SER A 14 -0.78 2.92 8.64
C SER A 14 -0.31 4.21 7.95
N LEU A 15 -0.15 5.30 8.72
CA LEU A 15 0.38 6.57 8.20
C LEU A 15 1.83 6.46 7.73
N GLU A 16 2.66 5.71 8.47
CA GLU A 16 4.04 5.44 8.10
C GLU A 16 4.14 4.65 6.79
N ILE A 17 3.40 3.54 6.67
CA ILE A 17 3.34 2.72 5.45
C ILE A 17 2.94 3.59 4.25
N ARG A 18 1.91 4.41 4.40
CA ARG A 18 1.46 5.33 3.34
C ARG A 18 2.56 6.30 2.93
N SER A 19 3.27 6.88 3.90
CA SER A 19 4.38 7.79 3.64
C SER A 19 5.50 7.11 2.85
N LEU A 20 5.87 5.89 3.24
CA LEU A 20 6.90 5.09 2.57
C LEU A 20 6.51 4.75 1.12
N ILE A 21 5.27 4.32 0.90
CA ILE A 21 4.77 3.99 -0.44
C ILE A 21 4.76 5.24 -1.33
N LYS A 22 4.28 6.39 -0.83
CA LYS A 22 4.31 7.66 -1.59
C LYS A 22 5.71 8.12 -1.95
N GLN A 23 6.71 7.78 -1.13
CA GLN A 23 8.11 8.09 -1.40
C GLN A 23 8.79 7.07 -2.32
N GLY A 24 8.09 6.00 -2.72
CA GLY A 24 8.63 4.92 -3.55
C GLY A 24 9.60 4.00 -2.79
N VAL A 25 9.61 4.04 -1.45
CA VAL A 25 10.43 3.15 -0.62
C VAL A 25 9.80 1.78 -0.60
N ARG A 26 10.58 0.73 -0.94
CA ARG A 26 10.11 -0.67 -0.97
C ARG A 26 10.65 -1.52 0.16
N GLU A 27 11.82 -1.16 0.68
CA GLU A 27 12.50 -1.91 1.73
C GLU A 27 11.73 -1.81 3.05
N GLY A 28 11.48 -2.95 3.70
CA GLY A 28 10.79 -3.02 5.00
C GLY A 28 9.30 -2.70 5.00
N VAL A 29 8.73 -2.22 3.88
CA VAL A 29 7.30 -1.89 3.78
C VAL A 29 6.42 -3.13 3.93
N GLU A 30 6.81 -4.25 3.34
CA GLU A 30 6.06 -5.51 3.42
C GLU A 30 5.99 -6.06 4.87
N GLU A 31 7.08 -5.91 5.61
CA GLU A 31 7.17 -6.33 7.02
C GLU A 31 6.32 -5.41 7.92
N LYS A 32 6.32 -4.10 7.65
CA LYS A 32 5.43 -3.13 8.31
C LYS A 32 3.96 -3.40 8.01
N ILE A 33 3.61 -3.71 6.77
CA ILE A 33 2.23 -4.09 6.38
C ILE A 33 1.79 -5.33 7.15
N ARG A 34 2.65 -6.35 7.22
CA ARG A 34 2.35 -7.58 7.97
C ARG A 34 2.11 -7.29 9.45
N SER A 35 3.01 -6.54 10.09
CA SER A 35 2.87 -6.15 11.50
C SER A 35 1.59 -5.34 11.75
N ARG A 36 1.26 -4.40 10.86
CA ARG A 36 0.01 -3.63 10.93
C ARG A 36 -1.20 -4.54 10.84
N ASN A 37 -1.21 -5.51 9.91
CA ASN A 37 -2.33 -6.43 9.72
C ASN A 37 -2.52 -7.35 10.93
N GLU A 38 -1.44 -7.86 11.51
CA GLU A 38 -1.48 -8.69 12.73
C GLU A 38 -2.07 -7.90 13.91
N LYS A 39 -1.62 -6.65 14.11
CA LYS A 39 -2.15 -5.75 15.15
C LYS A 39 -3.61 -5.40 14.92
N LEU A 40 -3.99 -5.11 13.68
CA LEU A 40 -5.37 -4.80 13.30
C LEU A 40 -6.29 -6.00 13.54
N GLN A 41 -5.85 -7.22 13.19
CA GLN A 41 -6.61 -8.44 13.47
C GLN A 41 -6.76 -8.70 14.98
N ALA A 42 -5.70 -8.53 15.77
CA ALA A 42 -5.75 -8.69 17.22
C ALA A 42 -6.67 -7.65 17.89
N TRP A 43 -6.64 -6.41 17.41
CA TRP A 43 -7.50 -5.33 17.90
C TRP A 43 -8.97 -5.59 17.55
N PHE A 44 -9.27 -6.02 16.32
CA PHE A 44 -10.63 -6.40 15.92
C PHE A 44 -11.16 -7.58 16.74
N ALA A 45 -10.33 -8.59 17.03
CA ALA A 45 -10.73 -9.70 17.88
C ALA A 45 -11.10 -9.23 19.30
N GLY A 46 -10.33 -8.28 19.87
CA GLY A 46 -10.60 -7.70 21.18
C GLY A 46 -11.85 -6.80 21.22
N ILE A 47 -12.15 -6.07 20.14
CA ILE A 47 -13.36 -5.25 20.03
C ILE A 47 -14.61 -6.10 19.72
N SER A 48 -14.48 -7.20 18.97
CA SER A 48 -15.62 -8.08 18.73
C SER A 48 -16.21 -8.69 20.01
N GLU A 49 -15.43 -8.75 21.10
CA GLU A 49 -15.89 -9.15 22.43
C GLU A 49 -16.47 -7.98 23.26
N LEU A 50 -16.20 -6.74 22.85
CA LEU A 50 -16.62 -5.49 23.50
C LEU A 50 -17.35 -4.61 22.48
N ILE A 51 -18.68 -4.76 22.38
CA ILE A 51 -19.59 -4.20 21.36
C ILE A 51 -19.58 -2.63 21.22
N ASP A 52 -18.63 -1.92 21.81
CA ASP A 52 -18.49 -0.47 21.69
C ASP A 52 -17.26 -0.07 20.86
N MET A 53 -17.35 -0.22 19.53
CA MET A 53 -16.50 0.54 18.62
C MET A 53 -16.99 1.99 18.61
N THR A 54 -16.11 2.95 18.90
CA THR A 54 -16.51 4.37 18.93
C THR A 54 -16.69 4.91 17.51
N ASN A 55 -17.53 5.94 17.35
CA ASN A 55 -17.75 6.60 16.04
C ASN A 55 -16.46 7.09 15.39
N ASP A 56 -15.49 7.56 16.17
CA ASP A 56 -14.19 8.03 15.68
C ASP A 56 -13.34 6.88 15.11
N GLN A 57 -13.37 5.72 15.77
CA GLN A 57 -12.68 4.51 15.30
C GLN A 57 -13.30 4.02 13.99
N GLN A 58 -14.63 3.98 13.91
CA GLN A 58 -15.33 3.60 12.69
C GLN A 58 -15.00 4.56 11.54
N THR A 59 -15.09 5.87 11.77
CA THR A 59 -14.79 6.90 10.76
C THR A 59 -13.36 6.75 10.24
N PHE A 60 -12.39 6.52 11.14
CA PHE A 60 -11.01 6.30 10.75
C PHE A 60 -10.83 5.04 9.90
N LEU A 61 -11.47 3.92 10.26
CA LEU A 61 -11.37 2.68 9.50
C LEU A 61 -11.98 2.81 8.11
N GLU A 62 -13.11 3.50 7.98
CA GLU A 62 -13.73 3.79 6.69
C GLU A 62 -12.80 4.65 5.82
N GLN A 63 -12.20 5.69 6.39
CA GLN A 63 -11.20 6.52 5.71
C GLN A 63 -9.97 5.70 5.30
N LEU A 64 -9.44 4.87 6.21
CA LEU A 64 -8.28 4.03 5.94
C LEU A 64 -8.57 3.07 4.79
N LEU A 65 -9.73 2.40 4.79
CA LEU A 65 -10.13 1.48 3.72
C LEU A 65 -10.27 2.21 2.37
N GLN A 66 -10.81 3.43 2.36
CA GLN A 66 -10.92 4.23 1.15
C GLN A 66 -9.55 4.62 0.61
N GLU A 67 -8.64 5.08 1.47
CA GLU A 67 -7.27 5.42 1.10
C GLU A 67 -6.50 4.21 0.54
N GLU A 68 -6.67 3.03 1.14
CA GLU A 68 -6.02 1.81 0.67
C GLU A 68 -6.50 1.38 -0.71
N ARG A 69 -7.80 1.48 -0.97
CA ARG A 69 -8.36 1.20 -2.30
C ARG A 69 -7.77 2.12 -3.35
N GLN A 70 -7.70 3.43 -3.06
CA GLN A 70 -7.08 4.39 -3.95
C GLN A 70 -5.60 4.08 -4.19
N LEU A 71 -4.85 3.72 -3.14
CA LEU A 71 -3.44 3.38 -3.27
C LEU A 71 -3.21 2.14 -4.14
N VAL A 72 -4.07 1.13 -4.01
CA VAL A 72 -4.05 -0.06 -4.88
C VAL A 72 -4.31 0.32 -6.34
N ASP A 73 -5.27 1.22 -6.59
CA ASP A 73 -5.56 1.69 -7.94
C ASP A 73 -4.39 2.48 -8.55
N GLU A 74 -3.75 3.34 -7.76
CA GLU A 74 -2.54 4.09 -8.14
C GLU A 74 -1.39 3.13 -8.47
N LEU A 75 -1.10 2.16 -7.61
CA LEU A 75 -0.06 1.15 -7.85
C LEU A 75 -0.36 0.30 -9.09
N ASN A 76 -1.62 -0.09 -9.31
CA ASN A 76 -2.02 -0.82 -10.52
C ASN A 76 -1.85 0.01 -11.79
N ALA A 77 -2.17 1.31 -11.75
CA ALA A 77 -1.95 2.22 -12.85
C ALA A 77 -0.45 2.40 -13.14
N GLU A 78 0.37 2.56 -12.10
CA GLU A 78 1.83 2.60 -12.23
C GLU A 78 2.38 1.32 -12.85
N GLN A 79 1.97 0.14 -12.37
CA GLN A 79 2.38 -1.17 -12.92
C GLN A 79 2.08 -1.27 -14.42
N LYS A 80 0.88 -0.86 -14.85
CA LYS A 80 0.49 -0.83 -16.27
C LYS A 80 1.39 0.11 -17.08
N ASN A 81 1.66 1.30 -16.56
CA ASN A 81 2.55 2.27 -17.21
C ASN A 81 4.00 1.77 -17.30
N TYR A 82 4.53 1.13 -16.27
CA TYR A 82 5.85 0.49 -16.33
C TYR A 82 5.90 -0.61 -17.40
N SER A 83 4.86 -1.44 -17.50
CA SER A 83 4.79 -2.51 -18.50
C SER A 83 4.74 -1.99 -19.94
N SER A 84 4.02 -0.88 -20.19
CA SER A 84 3.95 -0.25 -21.51
C SER A 84 5.25 0.44 -21.88
N HIS A 85 5.89 1.14 -20.94
CA HIS A 85 7.20 1.78 -21.14
C HIS A 85 8.32 0.75 -21.40
N GLN A 86 8.30 -0.42 -20.74
CA GLN A 86 9.26 -1.49 -21.06
C GLN A 86 9.06 -2.07 -22.45
N LYS A 87 7.82 -2.24 -22.93
CA LYS A 87 7.55 -2.69 -24.30
C LYS A 87 8.05 -1.68 -25.33
N GLY A 88 7.82 -0.38 -25.10
CA GLY A 88 8.34 0.69 -25.94
C GLY A 88 9.87 0.73 -26.00
N LYS A 89 10.55 0.58 -24.85
CA LYS A 89 12.03 0.49 -24.81
C LYS A 89 12.58 -0.73 -25.55
N ARG A 90 11.92 -1.90 -25.44
CA ARG A 90 12.32 -3.11 -26.19
C ARG A 90 12.16 -2.93 -27.69
N GLN A 91 11.05 -2.34 -28.14
CA GLN A 91 10.81 -2.07 -29.55
C GLN A 91 11.81 -1.05 -30.12
N LEU A 92 12.09 0.04 -29.39
CA LEU A 92 13.11 1.03 -29.79
C LEU A 92 14.51 0.40 -29.88
N GLY A 93 14.88 -0.46 -28.93
CA GLY A 93 16.15 -1.18 -28.96
C GLY A 93 16.27 -2.14 -30.16
N GLN A 94 15.17 -2.83 -30.53
CA GLN A 94 15.13 -3.68 -31.72
C GLN A 94 15.26 -2.88 -33.03
N TYR A 95 14.58 -1.73 -33.14
CA TYR A 95 14.71 -0.84 -34.28
C TYR A 95 16.12 -0.27 -34.44
N GLN A 96 16.78 0.09 -33.34
CA GLN A 96 18.17 0.55 -33.39
C GLN A 96 19.16 -0.56 -33.78
N GLN A 97 18.90 -1.81 -33.38
CA GLN A 97 19.72 -2.95 -33.80
C GLN A 97 19.55 -3.29 -35.28
N THR A 98 18.32 -3.28 -35.81
CA THR A 98 18.09 -3.56 -37.24
C THR A 98 18.67 -2.47 -38.13
N LEU A 99 18.61 -1.20 -37.72
CA LEU A 99 19.25 -0.10 -38.43
C LEU A 99 20.79 -0.20 -38.42
N LYS A 100 21.41 -0.64 -37.31
CA LYS A 100 22.86 -0.85 -37.24
C LYS A 100 23.36 -2.03 -38.06
N ASN A 101 22.54 -3.05 -38.27
CA ASN A 101 22.90 -4.26 -39.02
C ASN A 101 22.57 -4.17 -40.51
N SER A 102 22.02 -3.04 -40.98
CA SER A 102 21.63 -2.79 -42.37
C SER A 102 22.62 -1.88 -43.13
N HIS A 103 23.82 -1.67 -42.57
CA HIS A 103 25.00 -1.05 -43.18
C HIS A 103 26.19 -1.98 -43.03
#